data_AF-A0AAQ3NV02-F1
#
_entry.id   AF-A0AAQ3NV02-F1
#
_cell.length_a   1.000
_cell.length_b   1.000
_cell.length_c   1.000
_cell.angle_alpha   90.00
_cell.angle_beta   90.00
_cell.angle_gamma   90.00
#
_symmetry.space_group_name_H-M   'P 1'
#
loop_
_entity.id
_entity.type
_entity.pdbx_description
1 polymer ?
#
loop_
_entity_poly.entity_id
_entity_poly.type
_entity_poly.pdbx_seq_one_letter_code
_entity_poly.pdbx_strand_id
1 'polypeptide(L)'
;MKQKNVISSWEICTDRIVFDHDAGSMISYHKNLTSKGYRALIFSGDHDMCVPYTGSEAWTRSIGYKIVDEWRPWSSNGQVAGYTQGYDKNLTFLTIKGSGHTVPEYKPREALDFYKRFLAGLPI
;
A
#
# COMPACT_ATOMS: atom_id res chain seq x y z
N MET A 1 20.34 -46.23 -9.86
CA MET A 1 19.88 -45.30 -8.80
C MET A 1 19.49 -44.00 -9.48
N LYS A 2 18.22 -43.57 -9.42
CA LYS A 2 17.79 -42.30 -10.03
C LYS A 2 18.27 -41.15 -9.12
N GLN A 3 19.06 -40.24 -9.67
CA GLN A 3 19.43 -38.98 -9.04
C GLN A 3 18.13 -38.27 -8.62
N LYS A 4 17.90 -38.11 -7.31
CA LYS A 4 16.85 -37.22 -6.82
C LYS A 4 17.34 -35.80 -7.08
N ASN A 5 16.66 -35.11 -7.99
CA ASN A 5 16.90 -33.70 -8.22
C ASN A 5 16.59 -32.97 -6.89
N VAL A 6 17.60 -32.34 -6.29
CA VAL A 6 17.50 -31.74 -4.94
C VAL A 6 16.66 -30.46 -4.95
N ILE A 7 16.40 -29.91 -6.14
CA ILE A 7 15.66 -28.68 -6.36
C ILE A 7 14.28 -29.03 -6.92
N SER A 8 13.21 -28.63 -6.22
CA SER A 8 11.83 -28.77 -6.72
C SER A 8 11.54 -27.77 -7.84
N SER A 9 10.43 -27.97 -8.56
CA SER A 9 9.92 -26.97 -9.51
C SER A 9 9.65 -25.63 -8.82
N TRP A 10 9.72 -24.55 -9.60
CA TRP A 10 9.35 -23.21 -9.13
C TRP A 10 7.86 -23.12 -8.81
N GLU A 11 7.53 -22.42 -7.73
CA GLU A 11 6.17 -22.18 -7.22
C GLU A 11 6.05 -20.70 -6.82
N ILE A 12 4.89 -20.06 -7.07
CA ILE A 12 4.65 -18.64 -6.74
C ILE A 12 4.67 -18.42 -5.22
N CYS A 13 3.99 -19.30 -4.48
CA CYS A 13 3.94 -19.35 -3.03
C CYS A 13 4.14 -20.80 -2.60
N THR A 14 4.77 -21.02 -1.44
CA THR A 14 5.01 -22.38 -0.92
C THR A 14 4.53 -22.49 0.52
N ASP A 15 3.79 -23.55 0.82
CA ASP A 15 3.33 -23.87 2.18
C ASP A 15 4.43 -24.52 3.05
N ARG A 16 5.64 -24.68 2.49
CA ARG A 16 6.79 -25.27 3.18
C ARG A 16 7.47 -24.30 4.14
N ILE A 17 7.21 -23.00 4.02
CA ILE A 17 7.76 -21.97 4.90
C ILE A 17 6.65 -21.55 5.86
N VAL A 18 6.94 -21.64 7.15
CA VAL A 18 6.03 -21.20 8.21
C VAL A 18 6.54 -19.87 8.76
N PHE A 19 5.67 -18.88 8.82
CA PHE A 19 5.97 -17.56 9.37
C PHE A 19 5.32 -17.40 10.75
N ASP A 20 6.13 -17.06 11.75
CA ASP A 20 5.62 -16.59 13.04
C ASP A 20 5.21 -15.11 12.91
N HIS A 21 4.03 -14.78 13.43
CA HIS A 21 3.46 -13.43 13.37
C HIS A 21 3.55 -12.77 14.76
N ASP A 22 4.75 -12.35 15.15
CA ASP A 22 5.06 -11.84 16.50
C ASP A 22 5.29 -10.32 16.57
N ALA A 23 5.42 -9.64 15.41
CA ALA A 23 5.75 -8.22 15.34
C ALA A 23 4.62 -7.28 15.81
N GLY A 24 3.39 -7.77 15.93
CA GLY A 24 2.23 -6.96 16.31
C GLY A 24 1.93 -5.83 15.31
N SER A 25 1.57 -4.65 15.81
CA SER A 25 1.21 -3.50 14.95
C SER A 25 2.44 -2.73 14.45
N MET A 26 2.46 -2.42 13.15
CA MET A 26 3.53 -1.66 12.51
C MET A 26 3.51 -0.14 12.77
N ILE A 27 2.58 0.35 13.60
CA ILE A 27 2.38 1.80 13.86
C ILE A 27 3.63 2.45 14.45
N SER A 28 4.26 1.82 15.45
CA SER A 28 5.44 2.38 16.13
C SER A 28 6.61 2.58 15.16
N TYR A 29 6.81 1.64 14.24
CA TYR A 29 7.83 1.69 13.19
C TYR A 29 7.56 2.83 12.21
N HIS A 30 6.32 2.95 11.72
CA HIS A 30 5.94 4.05 10.82
C HIS A 30 6.08 5.42 11.50
N LYS A 31 5.72 5.54 12.78
CA LYS A 31 5.94 6.76 13.56
C LYS A 31 7.41 7.14 13.66
N ASN A 32 8.27 6.16 13.96
CA ASN A 32 9.72 6.39 14.05
C ASN A 32 10.28 6.91 12.72
N LEU A 33 9.95 6.26 11.60
CA LEU A 33 10.46 6.66 10.28
C LEU A 33 9.92 8.02 9.83
N THR A 34 8.60 8.24 9.91
CA THR A 34 8.00 9.51 9.52
C THR A 34 8.45 10.68 10.41
N SER A 35 8.74 10.43 11.70
CA SER A 35 9.32 11.46 12.58
C SER A 35 10.71 11.95 12.15
N LYS A 36 11.44 11.14 11.38
CA LYS A 36 12.74 11.48 10.79
C LYS A 36 12.62 12.15 9.41
N GLY A 37 11.40 12.40 8.95
CA GLY A 37 11.12 13.05 7.66
C GLY A 37 11.01 12.12 6.47
N TYR A 38 11.13 10.80 6.65
CA TYR A 38 10.88 9.85 5.57
C TYR A 38 9.41 9.89 5.15
N ARG A 39 9.16 10.03 3.85
CA ARG A 39 7.79 10.03 3.31
C ARG A 39 7.25 8.60 3.25
N ALA A 40 5.99 8.44 3.60
CA ALA A 40 5.30 7.17 3.58
C ALA A 40 4.01 7.28 2.77
N LEU A 41 3.77 6.29 1.90
CA LEU A 41 2.54 6.15 1.14
C LEU A 41 1.93 4.79 1.48
N ILE A 42 0.73 4.81 2.05
CA ILE A 42 -0.09 3.63 2.27
C ILE A 42 -1.16 3.64 1.18
N PHE A 43 -1.28 2.56 0.42
CA PHE A 43 -2.27 2.49 -0.66
C PHE A 43 -3.02 1.16 -0.65
N SER A 44 -4.27 1.18 -1.11
CA SER A 44 -5.13 0.00 -1.17
C SER A 44 -6.00 0.02 -2.43
N GLY A 45 -6.16 -1.15 -3.06
CA GLY A 45 -7.29 -1.36 -3.97
C GLY A 45 -8.59 -1.39 -3.18
N ASP A 46 -9.64 -0.71 -3.66
CA ASP A 46 -10.92 -0.60 -2.95
C ASP A 46 -11.84 -1.82 -3.14
N HIS A 47 -11.48 -2.78 -4.02
CA HIS A 47 -12.19 -4.05 -4.25
C HIS A 47 -11.44 -5.26 -3.66
N ASP A 48 -10.35 -5.04 -2.91
CA ASP A 48 -9.70 -6.13 -2.18
C ASP A 48 -10.53 -6.53 -0.94
N MET A 49 -10.87 -7.82 -0.83
CA MET A 49 -11.53 -8.38 0.34
C MET A 49 -10.57 -9.06 1.31
N CYS A 50 -9.35 -9.40 0.87
CA CYS A 50 -8.35 -10.04 1.72
C CYS A 50 -7.80 -9.05 2.74
N VAL A 51 -7.48 -7.84 2.29
CA VAL A 51 -7.04 -6.72 3.14
C VAL A 51 -7.82 -5.46 2.73
N PRO A 52 -9.09 -5.31 3.18
CA PRO A 52 -9.96 -4.26 2.71
C PRO A 52 -9.46 -2.87 3.09
N TYR A 53 -9.65 -1.91 2.18
CA TYR A 53 -9.11 -0.55 2.33
C TYR A 53 -9.59 0.15 3.61
N THR A 54 -10.80 -0.15 4.09
CA THR A 54 -11.37 0.44 5.31
C THR A 54 -10.53 0.09 6.55
N GLY A 55 -9.95 -1.11 6.60
CA GLY A 55 -9.02 -1.51 7.64
C GLY A 55 -7.71 -0.73 7.55
N SER A 56 -7.15 -0.61 6.35
CA SER A 56 -5.92 0.17 6.09
C SER A 56 -6.10 1.67 6.37
N GLU A 57 -7.29 2.22 6.06
CA GLU A 57 -7.68 3.59 6.36
C GLU A 57 -7.75 3.83 7.86
N ALA A 58 -8.48 2.97 8.58
CA ALA A 58 -8.59 3.04 10.04
C ALA A 58 -7.23 2.89 10.72
N TRP A 59 -6.39 1.97 10.22
CA TRP A 59 -5.03 1.78 10.70
C TRP A 59 -4.18 3.05 10.48
N THR A 60 -4.23 3.65 9.29
CA THR A 60 -3.50 4.89 9.00
C THR A 60 -3.96 6.01 9.92
N ARG A 61 -5.27 6.19 10.09
CA ARG A 61 -5.84 7.18 11.00
C ARG A 61 -5.41 6.97 12.45
N SER A 62 -5.26 5.72 12.89
CA SER A 62 -4.84 5.38 14.26
C SER A 62 -3.38 5.78 14.58
N ILE A 63 -2.57 6.12 13.57
CA ILE A 63 -1.27 6.74 13.78
C ILE A 63 -1.43 8.08 14.54
N GLY A 64 -2.55 8.80 14.33
CA GLY A 64 -2.90 9.98 15.13
C GLY A 64 -2.18 11.26 14.69
N TYR A 65 -1.74 11.32 13.43
CA TYR A 65 -1.24 12.53 12.79
C TYR A 65 -2.39 13.46 12.40
N LYS A 66 -2.12 14.76 12.37
CA LYS A 66 -3.11 15.76 11.93
C LYS A 66 -3.34 15.61 10.43
N ILE A 67 -4.59 15.77 10.02
CA ILE A 67 -4.95 15.87 8.61
C ILE A 67 -4.46 17.23 8.09
N VAL A 68 -3.73 17.22 6.97
CA VAL A 68 -3.19 18.43 6.32
C VAL A 68 -3.68 18.58 4.88
N ASP A 69 -4.18 17.50 4.28
CA ASP A 69 -4.91 17.51 3.01
C ASP A 69 -6.14 16.63 3.21
N GLU A 70 -7.33 17.26 3.18
CA GLU A 70 -8.60 16.60 3.45
C GLU A 70 -8.92 15.51 2.43
N TRP A 71 -9.75 14.54 2.84
CA TRP A 71 -10.16 13.43 1.99
C TRP A 71 -10.78 13.95 0.68
N ARG A 72 -10.12 13.66 -0.45
CA ARG A 72 -10.51 14.17 -1.76
C ARG A 72 -10.27 13.16 -2.87
N PRO A 73 -11.00 13.23 -3.99
CA PRO A 73 -10.69 12.41 -5.14
C PRO A 73 -9.32 12.79 -5.71
N TRP A 74 -8.63 11.79 -6.27
CA TRP A 74 -7.48 12.02 -7.14
C TRP A 74 -7.78 11.51 -8.54
N SER A 75 -7.17 12.15 -9.53
CA SER A 75 -7.45 11.89 -10.94
C SER A 75 -6.22 11.40 -11.67
N SER A 76 -6.44 10.39 -12.52
CA SER A 76 -5.46 9.92 -13.50
C SER A 76 -6.13 9.91 -14.86
N ASN A 77 -5.43 10.44 -15.87
CA ASN A 77 -5.93 10.48 -17.26
C ASN A 77 -7.37 11.05 -17.39
N GLY A 78 -7.67 12.14 -16.67
CA GLY A 78 -8.97 12.80 -16.71
C GLY A 78 -10.13 12.04 -16.07
N GLN A 79 -9.86 10.99 -15.28
CA GLN A 79 -10.86 10.19 -14.57
C GLN A 79 -10.52 10.07 -13.09
N VAL A 80 -11.53 9.94 -12.23
CA VAL A 80 -11.33 9.66 -10.80
C VAL A 80 -10.73 8.26 -10.65
N ALA A 81 -9.48 8.22 -10.18
CA ALA A 81 -8.72 7.00 -9.98
C ALA A 81 -8.81 6.48 -8.54
N GLY A 82 -9.38 7.27 -7.63
CA GLY A 82 -9.67 6.89 -6.24
C GLY A 82 -9.70 8.13 -5.36
N TYR A 83 -9.38 7.95 -4.08
CA TYR A 83 -9.35 9.01 -3.08
C TYR A 83 -8.01 9.04 -2.33
N THR A 84 -7.64 10.22 -1.83
CA THR A 84 -6.40 10.44 -1.09
C THR A 84 -6.65 11.31 0.13
N GLN A 85 -5.84 11.10 1.18
CA GLN A 85 -5.79 11.97 2.34
C GLN A 85 -4.35 12.13 2.82
N GLY A 86 -3.97 13.37 3.04
CA GLY A 86 -2.65 13.75 3.55
C GLY A 86 -2.68 13.98 5.05
N TYR A 87 -1.68 13.42 5.72
CA TYR A 87 -1.41 13.60 7.14
C TYR A 87 -0.08 14.33 7.34
N ASP A 88 0.12 14.89 8.53
CA ASP A 88 1.42 15.45 8.91
C ASP A 88 2.56 14.42 8.79
N LYS A 89 3.80 14.90 8.86
CA LYS A 89 5.01 14.08 8.74
C LYS A 89 5.08 13.25 7.45
N ASN A 90 4.57 13.82 6.35
CA ASN A 90 4.66 13.27 4.99
C ASN A 90 4.07 11.86 4.86
N LEU A 91 2.95 11.60 5.55
CA LEU A 91 2.19 10.37 5.43
C LEU A 91 0.96 10.61 4.54
N THR A 92 0.77 9.78 3.53
CA THR A 92 -0.41 9.83 2.65
C THR A 92 -1.09 8.47 2.63
N PHE A 93 -2.42 8.47 2.67
CA PHE A 93 -3.24 7.30 2.40
C PHE A 93 -3.97 7.46 1.06
N LEU A 94 -4.03 6.39 0.27
CA LEU A 94 -4.53 6.39 -1.09
C LEU A 94 -5.40 5.16 -1.38
N THR A 95 -6.55 5.35 -2.01
CA THR A 95 -7.34 4.26 -2.59
C THR A 95 -7.23 4.25 -4.10
N ILE A 96 -7.34 3.07 -4.70
CA ILE A 96 -7.37 2.89 -6.16
C ILE A 96 -8.69 2.23 -6.54
N LYS A 97 -9.52 3.00 -7.25
CA LYS A 97 -10.88 2.66 -7.61
C LYS A 97 -10.96 1.50 -8.60
N GLY A 98 -11.69 0.46 -8.24
CA GLY A 98 -11.89 -0.74 -9.06
C GLY A 98 -10.67 -1.66 -9.11
N SER A 99 -9.82 -1.63 -8.08
CA SER A 99 -8.62 -2.46 -7.99
C SER A 99 -8.72 -3.47 -6.85
N GLY A 100 -8.21 -4.70 -7.09
CA GLY A 100 -8.03 -5.72 -6.05
C GLY A 100 -6.69 -5.61 -5.30
N HIS A 101 -6.27 -6.72 -4.69
CA HIS A 101 -5.08 -6.82 -3.84
C HIS A 101 -3.78 -6.43 -4.58
N THR A 102 -3.59 -6.95 -5.79
CA THR A 102 -2.43 -6.68 -6.65
C THR A 102 -2.69 -5.45 -7.52
N VAL A 103 -2.66 -4.25 -6.92
CA VAL A 103 -3.08 -3.00 -7.61
C VAL A 103 -2.52 -2.80 -9.03
N PRO A 104 -1.21 -3.01 -9.29
CA PRO A 104 -0.65 -2.85 -10.63
C PRO A 104 -1.17 -3.85 -11.67
N GLU A 105 -1.72 -5.00 -11.25
CA GLU A 105 -2.33 -6.00 -12.13
C GLU A 105 -3.69 -5.52 -12.66
N TYR A 106 -4.52 -4.95 -11.78
CA TYR A 106 -5.86 -4.48 -12.13
C TYR A 106 -5.89 -3.08 -12.75
N LYS A 107 -5.02 -2.19 -12.27
CA LYS A 107 -4.99 -0.76 -12.63
C LYS A 107 -3.56 -0.29 -12.94
N PRO A 108 -2.89 -0.86 -13.97
CA PRO A 108 -1.48 -0.60 -14.25
C PRO A 108 -1.17 0.87 -14.57
N ARG A 109 -2.10 1.57 -15.23
CA ARG A 109 -1.91 2.99 -15.61
C ARG A 109 -1.95 3.89 -14.38
N GLU A 110 -2.99 3.74 -13.57
CA GLU A 110 -3.20 4.48 -12.34
C GLU A 110 -2.10 4.17 -11.32
N ALA A 111 -1.67 2.90 -11.25
CA ALA A 111 -0.57 2.45 -10.40
C ALA A 111 0.74 3.15 -10.76
N LEU A 112 1.08 3.18 -12.05
CA LEU A 112 2.29 3.85 -12.52
C LEU A 112 2.23 5.36 -12.30
N ASP A 113 1.07 5.98 -12.45
CA ASP A 113 0.87 7.42 -12.29
C ASP A 113 1.11 7.85 -10.83
N PHE A 114 0.41 7.25 -9.85
CA PHE A 114 0.63 7.61 -8.45
C PHE A 114 2.07 7.28 -8.01
N TYR A 115 2.66 6.19 -8.52
CA TYR A 115 4.03 5.82 -8.18
C TYR A 115 5.05 6.84 -8.70
N LYS A 116 4.89 7.31 -9.95
CA LYS A 116 5.73 8.39 -10.51
C LYS A 116 5.60 9.68 -9.72
N ARG A 117 4.37 10.10 -9.38
CA ARG A 117 4.10 11.30 -8.57
C ARG A 117 4.74 11.17 -7.20
N PHE A 118 4.57 10.03 -6.54
CA PHE A 118 5.21 9.74 -5.26
C PHE A 118 6.72 9.89 -5.36
N LEU A 119 7.40 9.18 -6.28
CA LEU A 119 8.85 9.28 -6.43
C LEU A 119 9.34 10.71 -6.68
N ALA A 120 8.63 11.48 -7.52
CA ALA A 120 8.96 12.87 -7.82
C ALA A 120 8.61 13.86 -6.69
N GLY A 121 7.87 13.44 -5.65
CA GLY A 121 7.37 14.33 -4.61
C GLY A 121 6.29 15.29 -5.08
N LEU A 122 5.56 14.90 -6.12
CA LEU A 122 4.41 15.64 -6.62
C LEU A 122 3.14 15.21 -5.87
N PRO A 123 2.16 16.11 -5.72
CA PRO A 123 0.85 15.77 -5.18
C PRO A 123 0.18 14.65 -6.00
N ILE A 124 -0.47 13.72 -5.29
CA ILE A 124 -1.33 12.70 -5.89
C ILE A 124 -2.74 13.28 -6.09
#